data_AF-A0A0Q4RPL6-F1
#
_entry.id   AF-A0A0Q4RPL6-F1
#
_cell.length_a   1.000
_cell.length_b   1.000
_cell.length_c   1.000
_cell.angle_alpha   90.00
_cell.angle_beta   90.00
_cell.angle_gamma   90.00
#
_symmetry.space_group_name_H-M   'P 1'
#
loop_
_entity.id
_entity.type
_entity.pdbx_description
1 polymer ?
#
loop_
_entity_poly.entity_id
_entity_poly.type
_entity_poly.pdbx_seq_one_letter_code
_entity_poly.pdbx_strand_id
1 'polypeptide(L)' 'MTIAPQSKASLVREHMAAGRWADAVRLAASFPRLDKHRDAILDARTAYTNPRWMAQLGVDPEAAKEAGHAALRERFA' A
#
# COMPACT_ATOMS: atom_id res chain seq x y z
N MET A 1 30.26 6.68 3.11
CA MET A 1 28.94 6.02 3.09
C MET A 1 27.92 7.05 2.65
N THR A 2 27.61 7.11 1.35
CA THR A 2 26.69 8.12 0.80
C THR A 2 25.27 7.72 1.16
N ILE A 3 24.68 8.35 2.17
CA ILE A 3 23.26 8.19 2.46
C ILE A 3 22.52 8.99 1.40
N ALA A 4 22.04 8.32 0.35
CA ALA A 4 21.10 8.94 -0.58
C ALA A 4 19.92 9.50 0.23
N PRO A 5 19.39 10.69 -0.12
CA PRO A 5 18.28 11.28 0.63
C PRO A 5 17.12 10.27 0.72
N GLN A 6 16.70 9.96 1.95
CA GLN A 6 15.64 8.98 2.19
C GLN A 6 14.30 9.59 1.72
N SER A 7 13.93 9.27 0.49
CA SER A 7 12.62 9.66 -0.04
C SER A 7 11.52 8.82 0.60
N LYS A 8 10.29 9.35 0.67
CA LYS A 8 9.13 8.55 1.11
C LYS A 8 8.95 7.29 0.23
N ALA A 9 9.31 7.36 -1.06
CA ALA A 9 9.28 6.18 -1.94
C ALA A 9 10.34 5.14 -1.57
N SER A 10 11.52 5.56 -1.07
CA SER A 10 12.53 4.65 -0.53
C SER A 10 12.05 3.98 0.76
N LEU A 11 11.34 4.71 1.62
CA LEU A 11 10.68 4.16 2.82
C LEU A 11 9.62 3.12 2.46
N VAL A 12 8.78 3.37 1.45
CA VAL A 12 7.80 2.38 0.96
C VAL A 12 8.50 1.08 0.57
N ARG A 13 9.60 1.16 -0.20
CA ARG A 13 10.40 0.00 -0.59
C ARG A 13 11.00 -0.75 0.60
N GLU A 14 11.47 -0.02 1.61
CA GLU A 14 11.99 -0.62 2.84
C GLU A 14 10.88 -1.38 3.61
N HIS A 15 9.69 -0.78 3.75
CA HIS A 15 8.54 -1.45 4.36
C HIS A 15 8.14 -2.70 3.57
N MET A 16 8.14 -2.65 2.23
CA MET A 16 7.89 -3.81 1.38
C MET A 16 8.92 -4.93 1.60
N ALA A 17 10.21 -4.59 1.59
CA ALA A 17 11.30 -5.55 1.78
C ALA A 17 11.27 -6.22 3.16
N ALA A 18 10.82 -5.49 4.19
CA ALA A 18 10.66 -6.00 5.53
C ALA A 18 9.31 -6.71 5.80
N GLY A 19 8.46 -6.89 4.78
CA GLY A 19 7.13 -7.50 4.91
C GLY A 19 6.12 -6.65 5.70
N ARG A 20 6.44 -5.37 5.98
CA ARG A 20 5.58 -4.41 6.70
C ARG A 20 4.57 -3.78 5.74
N TRP A 21 3.72 -4.61 5.14
CA TRP A 21 2.81 -4.20 4.08
C TRP A 21 1.78 -3.13 4.50
N ALA A 22 1.25 -3.22 5.72
CA ALA A 22 0.33 -2.21 6.24
C ALA A 22 0.97 -0.81 6.29
N ASP A 23 2.24 -0.72 6.70
CA ASP A 23 2.98 0.54 6.72
C ASP A 23 3.30 1.04 5.31
N ALA A 24 3.69 0.12 4.40
CA ALA A 24 3.95 0.46 3.01
C ALA A 24 2.71 1.07 2.34
N VAL A 25 1.54 0.43 2.52
CA VAL A 25 0.24 0.90 2.02
C VAL A 25 -0.15 2.23 2.66
N ARG A 26 0.01 2.37 3.98
CA ARG A 26 -0.29 3.63 4.70
C ARG A 26 0.53 4.80 4.17
N LEU A 27 1.83 4.58 3.94
CA LEU A 27 2.72 5.62 3.43
C LEU A 27 2.44 5.94 1.96
N ALA A 28 2.24 4.92 1.13
CA ALA A 28 1.92 5.10 -0.29
C ALA A 28 0.60 5.85 -0.49
N ALA A 29 -0.44 5.56 0.32
CA ALA A 29 -1.72 6.26 0.29
C ALA A 29 -1.63 7.78 0.57
N SER A 30 -0.51 8.26 1.11
CA SER A 30 -0.25 9.69 1.33
C SER A 30 0.27 10.43 0.10
N PHE A 31 0.59 9.72 -0.99
CA PHE A 31 1.13 10.35 -2.19
C PHE A 31 0.02 11.00 -3.02
N PRO A 32 0.24 12.23 -3.52
CA PRO A 32 -0.77 12.96 -4.27
C PRO A 32 -1.07 12.34 -5.65
N ARG A 33 -0.13 11.57 -6.21
CA ARG A 33 -0.27 10.90 -7.51
C ARG A 33 0.00 9.42 -7.34
N LEU A 34 -1.07 8.63 -7.46
CA LEU A 34 -1.03 7.16 -7.46
C LEU A 34 -1.54 6.57 -8.78
N ASP A 35 -2.09 7.41 -9.67
CA ASP A 35 -2.51 7.07 -11.03
C ASP A 35 -3.38 5.80 -11.06
N LYS A 36 -3.10 4.86 -11.97
CA LYS A 36 -3.81 3.58 -12.10
C LYS A 36 -3.79 2.69 -10.85
N HIS A 37 -2.91 2.95 -9.88
CA HIS A 37 -2.75 2.16 -8.66
C HIS A 37 -3.54 2.73 -7.47
N ARG A 38 -4.20 3.88 -7.64
CA ARG A 38 -4.83 4.62 -6.55
C ARG A 38 -5.86 3.78 -5.81
N ASP A 39 -6.80 3.20 -6.54
CA ASP A 39 -7.95 2.53 -5.91
C ASP A 39 -7.50 1.28 -5.16
N ALA A 40 -6.65 0.45 -5.77
CA ALA A 40 -6.06 -0.72 -5.11
C ALA A 40 -5.30 -0.37 -3.81
N ILE A 41 -4.55 0.75 -3.78
CA ILE A 41 -3.82 1.18 -2.58
C ILE A 41 -4.78 1.70 -1.50
N LEU A 42 -5.84 2.42 -1.88
CA LEU A 42 -6.83 2.93 -0.92
C LEU A 42 -7.74 1.83 -0.37
N ASP A 43 -8.12 0.86 -1.21
CA ASP A 43 -8.89 -0.31 -0.81
C ASP A 43 -8.06 -1.17 0.15
N ALA A 44 -6.79 -1.43 -0.18
CA ALA A 44 -5.88 -2.12 0.75
C ALA A 44 -5.74 -1.37 2.08
N ARG A 45 -5.63 -0.04 2.05
CA ARG A 45 -5.58 0.77 3.28
C ARG A 45 -6.85 0.58 4.10
N THR A 46 -8.01 0.58 3.45
CA THR A 46 -9.31 0.37 4.09
C THR A 46 -9.44 -1.05 4.62
N ALA A 47 -8.89 -2.05 3.94
CA ALA A 47 -8.86 -3.43 4.41
C ALA A 47 -7.99 -3.61 5.66
N TYR A 48 -6.94 -2.80 5.81
CA TYR A 48 -6.13 -2.78 7.04
C TYR A 48 -6.80 -2.03 8.20
N THR A 49 -7.58 -0.98 7.94
CA THR A 49 -8.18 -0.16 9.00
C THR A 49 -9.60 -0.57 9.38
N ASN A 50 -10.38 -1.08 8.42
CA ASN A 50 -11.79 -1.42 8.59
C ASN A 50 -12.22 -2.62 7.72
N PRO A 51 -11.63 -3.82 7.95
CA PRO A 51 -11.95 -5.02 7.17
C PRO A 51 -13.42 -5.44 7.29
N ARG A 52 -14.05 -5.24 8.46
CA ARG A 52 -15.45 -5.60 8.69
C ARG A 52 -16.41 -4.79 7.84
N TRP A 53 -16.12 -3.51 7.58
CA TRP A 53 -16.94 -2.69 6.70
C TRP A 53 -16.83 -3.14 5.24
N MET A 54 -15.64 -3.47 4.76
CA MET A 54 -15.47 -4.04 3.41
C MET A 54 -16.23 -5.35 3.25
N ALA A 55 -16.14 -6.25 4.24
CA ALA A 55 -16.90 -7.51 4.22
C ALA A 55 -18.42 -7.29 4.18
N GLN A 56 -18.94 -6.27 4.89
CA GLN A 56 -20.36 -5.89 4.83
C GLN A 56 -20.79 -5.34 3.46
N LEU A 57 -19.86 -4.76 2.70
CA LEU A 57 -20.09 -4.34 1.32
C LEU A 57 -19.94 -5.50 0.31
N GLY A 58 -19.66 -6.72 0.78
CA GLY A 58 -19.40 -7.88 -0.08
C GLY A 58 -18.01 -7.86 -0.73
N VAL A 59 -17.09 -7.01 -0.25
CA VAL A 59 -15.70 -6.95 -0.74
C VAL A 59 -14.82 -7.78 0.18
N ASP A 60 -14.01 -8.67 -0.39
CA ASP A 60 -13.02 -9.44 0.36
C ASP A 60 -11.83 -8.55 0.77
N PRO A 61 -11.65 -8.27 2.07
CA PRO A 61 -10.54 -7.44 2.54
C PRO A 61 -9.17 -8.08 2.31
N GLU A 62 -9.05 -9.41 2.28
CA GLU A 62 -7.75 -10.05 1.98
C GLU A 62 -7.39 -9.90 0.50
N ALA A 63 -8.35 -10.09 -0.39
CA ALA A 63 -8.15 -9.81 -1.82
C ALA A 63 -7.77 -8.35 -2.08
N ALA A 64 -8.38 -7.40 -1.35
CA ALA A 64 -8.02 -5.98 -1.43
C ALA A 64 -6.59 -5.71 -0.94
N LYS A 65 -6.12 -6.37 0.12
CA LYS A 65 -4.72 -6.26 0.57
C LYS A 65 -3.76 -6.76 -0.49
N GLU A 66 -3.99 -7.95 -1.05
CA GLU A 66 -3.15 -8.53 -2.10
C GLU A 66 -3.10 -7.64 -3.35
N ALA A 67 -4.23 -7.08 -3.79
CA ALA A 67 -4.30 -6.12 -4.88
C ALA A 67 -3.45 -4.87 -4.59
N GLY A 68 -3.52 -4.34 -3.35
CA GLY A 68 -2.65 -3.26 -2.91
C GLY A 68 -1.17 -3.62 -2.92
N HIS A 69 -0.79 -4.84 -2.51
CA HIS A 69 0.60 -5.29 -2.53
C HIS A 69 1.12 -5.40 -3.96
N ALA A 70 0.33 -5.96 -4.87
CA ALA A 70 0.65 -6.03 -6.30
C ALA A 70 0.85 -4.62 -6.88
N ALA A 71 -0.05 -3.69 -6.57
CA ALA A 71 0.05 -2.30 -7.01
C ALA A 71 1.30 -1.59 -6.47
N LEU A 72 1.68 -1.86 -5.22
CA LEU A 72 2.94 -1.35 -4.66
C LEU A 72 4.17 -1.96 -5.33
N ARG A 73 4.16 -3.26 -5.62
CA ARG A 73 5.24 -3.92 -6.36
C ARG A 73 5.37 -3.34 -7.77
N GLU A 74 4.29 -3.19 -8.52
CA GLU A 74 4.36 -2.60 -9.86
C GLU A 74 4.90 -1.16 -9.87
N ARG A 75 4.57 -0.37 -8.84
CA ARG A 75 4.94 1.04 -8.78
C ARG A 75 6.32 1.29 -8.18
N PHE A 76 6.78 0.43 -7.26
CA PHE A 76 7.97 0.67 -6.44
C PHE A 76 9.00 -0.46 -6.46
N ALA A 77 8.77 -1.58 -7.15
CA ALA A 77 9.81 -2.60 -7.35
C ALA A 77 10.97 -2.09 -8.21
#